data_AF-J0Z4R3-F1
#
_entry.id   AF-J0Z4R3-F1
#
_cell.length_a   1.000
_cell.length_b   1.000
_cell.length_c   1.000
_cell.angle_alpha   90.00
_cell.angle_beta   90.00
_cell.angle_gamma   90.00
#
_symmetry.space_group_name_H-M   'P 1'
#
loop_
_entity.id
_entity.type
_entity.pdbx_description
1 polymer ?
#
loop_
_entity_poly.entity_id
_entity_poly.type
_entity_poly.pdbx_seq_one_letter_code
_entity_poly.pdbx_strand_id
1 'polypeptide(L)'
;EDDSPDYSRVTFGKGKGSAPVALHNVADGKIAKGSHDAVNGSQLFETNQNVAAYFGGGAGYKDGQWSAPTFTVKKFDSDDSVTDATYNNVASAFEGVGNSFEKVKDTFKNIKDEITKEIKKEITLAQGDASLWDKTKGAFVATHGENKNSRTIMSLQNGDISESSTNAIGSQLHSLGSEVATYLGGGAGYNDGAWIAPSFKVLQFNADGSASSKKSYPDVASAFDSVSESMTSINERIKEVSDNIDTNSLNWNEDTGSYDARHKGAASKITNVLDGKIAEGSQEVVNGGQLWQTNEKLKDVENRVDTIDQQVQDITIAVTDGAVNYDKDGDGQKTNSITLKGGNESEPVLIDNLADGRIEKGSKEAVNGGQLHDYTDQQLKIVLDDAKKYTDEQVSGLVHNGVNEAKSYTDMKFETLNYAIEDVRKEARQAAAIGLAVSNLRYFDDPGSLSVSFGSGVWRGQSAFALGAGYTSENGRIRSNLSATSAGGHWGVGGAITLKIK
;
A
#
# COMPACT_ATOMS: atom_id res chain seq x y z
N GLU A 1 -181.50 36.57 83.27
CA GLU A 1 -180.50 36.33 84.30
C GLU A 1 -181.20 35.64 85.44
N ASP A 2 -180.71 34.46 85.80
CA ASP A 2 -180.87 33.94 87.16
C ASP A 2 -179.94 34.84 88.00
N ASP A 3 -180.52 35.55 88.97
CA ASP A 3 -179.92 36.63 89.75
C ASP A 3 -178.87 36.13 90.78
N SER A 4 -178.34 34.92 90.61
CA SER A 4 -177.28 34.42 91.49
C SER A 4 -175.93 35.12 91.18
N PRO A 5 -175.25 35.68 92.19
CA PRO A 5 -173.99 36.37 91.98
C PRO A 5 -172.92 35.42 91.42
N ASP A 6 -172.33 35.77 90.28
CA ASP A 6 -171.20 35.03 89.71
C ASP A 6 -169.91 35.39 90.48
N TYR A 7 -169.60 34.63 91.53
CA TYR A 7 -168.40 34.82 92.36
C TYR A 7 -167.08 34.46 91.66
N SER A 8 -167.11 33.98 90.41
CA SER A 8 -165.89 33.65 89.67
C SER A 8 -165.24 34.89 89.03
N ARG A 9 -165.97 36.00 88.93
CA ARG A 9 -165.47 37.25 88.34
C ARG A 9 -166.14 38.47 88.95
N VAL A 10 -165.36 39.54 89.07
CA VAL A 10 -165.88 40.87 89.36
C VAL A 10 -165.76 41.68 88.08
N THR A 11 -166.90 42.19 87.58
CA THR A 11 -166.91 43.09 86.43
C THR A 11 -167.11 44.51 86.92
N PHE A 12 -166.12 45.38 86.70
CA PHE A 12 -166.20 46.79 87.05
C PHE A 12 -166.70 47.61 85.84
N GLY A 13 -167.75 48.41 86.02
CA GLY A 13 -168.38 49.24 84.97
C GLY A 13 -169.87 48.95 84.78
N LYS A 14 -170.56 49.75 83.95
CA LYS A 14 -172.02 49.63 83.71
C LYS A 14 -172.37 48.72 82.51
N GLY A 15 -171.66 47.61 82.33
CA GLY A 15 -171.91 46.63 81.27
C GLY A 15 -171.15 46.86 79.94
N LYS A 16 -171.40 45.98 78.96
CA LYS A 16 -170.63 45.82 77.72
C LYS A 16 -170.55 47.15 76.91
N GLY A 17 -169.34 47.67 76.69
CA GLY A 17 -169.09 48.90 75.91
C GLY A 17 -168.95 50.19 76.72
N SER A 18 -169.01 50.13 78.06
CA SER A 18 -168.74 51.28 78.93
C SER A 18 -167.23 51.53 79.11
N ALA A 19 -166.84 52.78 79.41
CA ALA A 19 -165.45 53.15 79.63
C ALA A 19 -164.87 52.38 80.83
N PRO A 20 -163.60 51.92 80.75
CA PRO A 20 -162.93 51.28 81.88
C PRO A 20 -162.97 52.18 83.12
N VAL A 21 -163.27 51.60 84.28
CA VAL A 21 -163.20 52.32 85.55
C VAL A 21 -161.85 52.06 86.22
N ALA A 22 -161.25 53.11 86.77
CA ALA A 22 -160.01 52.99 87.50
C ALA A 22 -160.27 52.39 88.89
N LEU A 23 -159.47 51.41 89.29
CA LEU A 23 -159.50 50.83 90.63
C LEU A 23 -158.42 51.51 91.49
N HIS A 24 -158.84 52.32 92.44
CA HIS A 24 -157.95 53.08 93.33
C HIS A 24 -157.96 52.50 94.75
N ASN A 25 -156.95 52.89 95.56
CA ASN A 25 -156.80 52.47 96.95
C ASN A 25 -156.66 50.94 97.13
N VAL A 26 -155.99 50.29 96.17
CA VAL A 26 -155.61 48.88 96.26
C VAL A 26 -154.32 48.77 97.06
N ALA A 27 -154.37 48.07 98.20
CA ALA A 27 -153.18 47.77 99.00
C ALA A 27 -152.20 46.90 98.21
N ASP A 28 -150.92 46.90 98.60
CA ASP A 28 -149.90 46.05 97.97
C ASP A 28 -150.30 44.57 98.09
N GLY A 29 -150.47 43.90 96.94
CA GLY A 29 -150.77 42.48 96.89
C GLY A 29 -149.53 41.64 97.19
N LYS A 30 -149.68 40.44 97.74
CA LYS A 30 -148.52 39.56 97.96
C LYS A 30 -147.93 39.09 96.62
N ILE A 31 -146.69 39.46 96.31
CA ILE A 31 -145.97 38.95 95.13
C ILE A 31 -145.27 37.64 95.48
N ALA A 32 -145.97 36.52 95.32
CA ALA A 32 -145.45 35.18 95.55
C ALA A 32 -146.11 34.16 94.61
N LYS A 33 -145.44 33.01 94.38
CA LYS A 33 -146.01 31.91 93.58
C LYS A 33 -147.35 31.45 94.18
N GLY A 34 -148.41 31.47 93.37
CA GLY A 34 -149.77 31.07 93.78
C GLY A 34 -150.60 32.16 94.47
N SER A 35 -150.11 33.40 94.53
CA SER A 35 -150.92 34.53 94.98
C SER A 35 -152.02 34.87 93.96
N HIS A 36 -153.19 35.22 94.46
CA HIS A 36 -154.32 35.71 93.67
C HIS A 36 -154.67 37.16 94.03
N ASP A 37 -153.81 37.83 94.82
CA ASP A 37 -154.00 39.23 95.20
C ASP A 37 -153.83 40.14 93.97
N ALA A 38 -154.64 41.20 93.90
CA ALA A 38 -154.44 42.25 92.92
C ALA A 38 -153.17 43.04 93.24
N VAL A 39 -152.34 43.32 92.23
CA VAL A 39 -151.16 44.21 92.36
C VAL A 39 -151.52 45.63 91.94
N ASN A 40 -150.87 46.61 92.56
CA ASN A 40 -151.08 48.03 92.25
C ASN A 40 -149.91 48.63 91.45
N GLY A 41 -150.03 49.91 91.12
CA GLY A 41 -149.04 50.64 90.32
C GLY A 41 -147.66 50.77 90.97
N SER A 42 -147.56 50.91 92.30
CA SER A 42 -146.27 51.03 92.99
C SER A 42 -145.45 49.75 92.89
N GLN A 43 -146.08 48.60 93.03
CA GLN A 43 -145.41 47.29 92.92
C GLN A 43 -144.89 47.01 91.51
N LEU A 44 -145.67 47.35 90.48
CA LEU A 44 -145.23 47.24 89.09
C LEU A 44 -144.14 48.28 88.77
N PHE A 45 -144.23 49.49 89.32
CA PHE A 45 -143.21 50.52 89.18
C PHE A 45 -141.88 50.11 89.81
N GLU A 46 -141.89 49.58 91.04
CA GLU A 46 -140.71 49.05 91.71
C GLU A 46 -140.06 47.90 90.92
N THR A 47 -140.88 46.99 90.37
CA THR A 47 -140.40 45.92 89.48
C THR A 47 -139.70 46.49 88.24
N ASN A 48 -140.31 47.47 87.55
CA ASN A 48 -139.72 48.09 86.37
C ASN A 48 -138.46 48.89 86.70
N GLN A 49 -138.39 49.56 87.85
CA GLN A 49 -137.18 50.24 88.33
C GLN A 49 -136.04 49.25 88.57
N ASN A 50 -136.32 48.08 89.17
CA ASN A 50 -135.32 47.04 89.37
C ASN A 50 -134.84 46.44 88.04
N VAL A 51 -135.74 46.20 87.09
CA VAL A 51 -135.38 45.74 85.74
C VAL A 51 -134.50 46.77 85.01
N ALA A 52 -134.82 48.07 85.12
CA ALA A 52 -133.98 49.14 84.58
C ALA A 52 -132.58 49.16 85.20
N ALA A 53 -132.50 49.02 86.53
CA ALA A 53 -131.23 48.96 87.25
C ALA A 53 -130.37 47.76 86.80
N TYR A 54 -130.97 46.59 86.55
CA TYR A 54 -130.23 45.42 86.05
C TYR A 54 -129.67 45.61 84.63
N PHE A 55 -130.35 46.35 83.75
CA PHE A 55 -129.80 46.69 82.44
C PHE A 55 -128.64 47.68 82.52
N GLY A 56 -128.62 48.56 83.53
CA GLY A 56 -127.58 49.58 83.67
C GLY A 56 -127.56 50.56 82.50
N GLY A 57 -126.42 51.20 82.25
CA GLY A 57 -126.23 52.07 81.07
C GLY A 57 -127.21 53.27 80.99
N GLY A 58 -127.79 53.70 82.11
CA GLY A 58 -128.79 54.75 82.12
C GLY A 58 -130.22 54.32 81.71
N ALA A 59 -130.49 53.01 81.61
CA ALA A 59 -131.87 52.52 81.51
C ALA A 59 -132.70 53.03 82.70
N GLY A 60 -133.95 53.39 82.44
CA GLY A 60 -134.83 53.96 83.45
C GLY A 60 -136.30 53.73 83.15
N TYR A 61 -137.13 53.78 84.19
CA TYR A 61 -138.58 53.74 84.04
C TYR A 61 -139.22 54.90 84.82
N LYS A 62 -139.83 55.85 84.11
CA LYS A 62 -140.42 57.04 84.71
C LYS A 62 -141.72 57.41 84.02
N ASP A 63 -142.74 57.77 84.81
CA ASP A 63 -144.05 58.21 84.32
C ASP A 63 -144.70 57.25 83.30
N GLY A 64 -144.50 55.94 83.52
CA GLY A 64 -145.02 54.89 82.65
C GLY A 64 -144.18 54.60 81.39
N GLN A 65 -143.09 55.34 81.15
CA GLN A 65 -142.24 55.24 79.96
C GLN A 65 -140.85 54.67 80.27
N TRP A 66 -140.36 53.84 79.35
CA TRP A 66 -139.01 53.29 79.39
C TRP A 66 -138.00 54.21 78.69
N SER A 67 -136.83 54.38 79.32
CA SER A 67 -135.63 54.90 78.69
C SER A 67 -134.68 53.74 78.42
N ALA A 68 -134.22 53.61 77.16
CA ALA A 68 -133.31 52.54 76.76
C ALA A 68 -131.94 52.70 77.44
N PRO A 69 -131.24 51.59 77.75
CA PRO A 69 -129.83 51.67 78.17
C PRO A 69 -128.98 52.25 77.05
N THR A 70 -127.80 52.73 77.40
CA THR A 70 -126.72 53.10 76.47
C THR A 70 -125.45 52.39 76.92
N PHE A 71 -124.94 51.51 76.07
CA PHE A 71 -123.67 50.81 76.24
C PHE A 71 -122.65 51.39 75.26
N THR A 72 -121.47 51.75 75.77
CA THR A 72 -120.36 52.21 74.94
C THR A 72 -119.32 51.10 74.86
N VAL A 73 -119.03 50.64 73.65
CA VAL A 73 -118.03 49.60 73.37
C VAL A 73 -116.95 50.20 72.49
N LYS A 74 -115.69 49.87 72.79
CA LYS A 74 -114.55 50.21 71.94
C LYS A 74 -114.64 49.41 70.65
N LYS A 75 -114.79 50.09 69.52
CA LYS A 75 -114.81 49.54 68.17
C LYS A 75 -113.45 49.75 67.53
N PHE A 76 -112.96 48.72 66.86
CA PHE A 76 -111.74 48.78 66.06
C PHE A 76 -112.14 48.96 64.60
N ASP A 77 -111.76 50.10 64.02
CA ASP A 77 -112.07 50.44 62.63
C ASP A 77 -111.04 49.83 61.66
N SER A 78 -111.32 49.90 60.36
CA SER A 78 -110.47 49.30 59.32
C SER A 78 -109.12 49.99 59.12
N ASP A 79 -108.94 51.19 59.68
CA ASP A 79 -107.70 51.96 59.70
C ASP A 79 -106.91 51.79 61.01
N ASP A 80 -107.24 50.74 61.79
CA ASP A 80 -106.69 50.43 63.11
C ASP A 80 -106.96 51.49 64.19
N SER A 81 -107.79 52.49 63.90
CA SER A 81 -108.24 53.45 64.91
C SER A 81 -109.27 52.81 65.85
N VAL A 82 -109.28 53.28 67.10
CA VAL A 82 -110.21 52.82 68.13
C VAL A 82 -111.21 53.92 68.44
N THR A 83 -112.48 53.66 68.14
CA THR A 83 -113.57 54.60 68.35
C THR A 83 -114.59 54.06 69.37
N ASP A 84 -115.41 54.96 69.93
CA ASP A 84 -116.52 54.56 70.80
C ASP A 84 -117.77 54.34 69.97
N ALA A 85 -118.33 53.13 70.01
CA ALA A 85 -119.62 52.81 69.42
C ALA A 85 -120.68 52.67 70.52
N THR A 86 -121.83 53.30 70.33
CA THR A 86 -122.94 53.29 71.29
C THR A 86 -124.06 52.36 70.84
N TYR A 87 -124.59 51.58 71.78
CA TYR A 87 -125.63 50.58 71.55
C TYR A 87 -126.72 50.73 72.60
N ASN A 88 -127.98 50.56 72.19
CA ASN A 88 -129.13 50.80 73.06
C ASN A 88 -129.81 49.51 73.59
N ASN A 89 -129.21 48.35 73.33
CA ASN A 89 -129.65 47.06 73.86
C ASN A 89 -128.46 46.11 74.01
N VAL A 90 -128.65 45.05 74.80
CA VAL A 90 -127.58 44.09 75.15
C VAL A 90 -127.11 43.28 73.94
N ALA A 91 -128.03 42.87 73.06
CA ALA A 91 -127.70 42.03 71.91
C ALA A 91 -126.77 42.77 70.92
N SER A 92 -127.10 44.02 70.58
CA SER A 92 -126.28 44.83 69.68
C SER A 92 -124.95 45.25 70.31
N ALA A 93 -124.90 45.49 71.62
CA ALA A 93 -123.65 45.75 72.33
C ALA A 93 -122.70 44.54 72.28
N PHE A 94 -123.21 43.33 72.52
CA PHE A 94 -122.41 42.10 72.41
C PHE A 94 -122.00 41.78 70.98
N GLU A 95 -122.85 42.07 69.98
CA GLU A 95 -122.47 42.00 68.57
C GLU A 95 -121.30 42.95 68.26
N GLY A 96 -121.34 44.18 68.77
CA GLY A 96 -120.22 45.14 68.68
C GLY A 96 -118.92 44.64 69.31
N VAL A 97 -119.00 43.98 70.47
CA VAL A 97 -117.85 43.31 71.12
C VAL A 97 -117.35 42.14 70.26
N GLY A 98 -118.24 41.31 69.73
CA GLY A 98 -117.90 40.19 68.84
C GLY A 98 -117.13 40.64 67.60
N ASN A 99 -117.63 41.67 66.92
CA ASN A 99 -116.97 42.29 65.78
C ASN A 99 -115.58 42.83 66.15
N SER A 100 -115.44 43.41 67.35
CA SER A 100 -114.14 43.90 67.85
C SER A 100 -113.15 42.75 68.09
N PHE A 101 -113.61 41.60 68.60
CA PHE A 101 -112.76 40.42 68.74
C PHE A 101 -112.36 39.80 67.41
N GLU A 102 -113.23 39.82 66.40
CA GLU A 102 -112.87 39.40 65.04
C GLU A 102 -111.77 40.28 64.46
N LYS A 103 -111.83 41.60 64.65
CA LYS A 103 -110.77 42.51 64.23
C LYS A 103 -109.45 42.24 64.93
N VAL A 104 -109.47 42.08 66.25
CA VAL A 104 -108.26 41.73 67.02
C VAL A 104 -107.65 40.40 66.53
N LYS A 105 -108.48 39.40 66.23
CA LYS A 105 -108.03 38.11 65.66
C LYS A 105 -107.37 38.30 64.30
N ASP A 106 -107.93 39.12 63.42
CA ASP A 106 -107.35 39.43 62.12
C ASP A 106 -106.01 40.15 62.24
N THR A 107 -105.89 41.14 63.14
CA THR A 107 -104.62 41.81 63.44
C THR A 107 -103.56 40.82 63.91
N PHE A 108 -103.89 39.90 64.82
CA PHE A 108 -102.95 38.86 65.27
C PHE A 108 -102.51 37.93 64.13
N LYS A 109 -103.41 37.59 63.22
CA LYS A 109 -103.07 36.79 62.03
C LYS A 109 -102.12 37.55 61.11
N ASN A 110 -102.39 38.83 60.84
CA ASN A 110 -101.54 39.67 60.00
C ASN A 110 -100.13 39.81 60.60
N ILE A 111 -100.03 40.09 61.90
CA ILE A 111 -98.74 40.16 62.62
C ILE A 111 -97.97 38.84 62.49
N LYS A 112 -98.63 37.69 62.66
CA LYS A 112 -98.00 36.38 62.50
C LYS A 112 -97.46 36.17 61.08
N ASP A 113 -98.23 36.54 60.07
CA ASP A 113 -97.86 36.37 58.66
C ASP A 113 -96.68 37.28 58.28
N GLU A 114 -96.68 38.54 58.74
CA GLU A 114 -95.57 39.48 58.55
C GLU A 114 -94.29 39.01 59.25
N ILE A 115 -94.38 38.61 60.52
CA ILE A 115 -93.23 38.04 61.26
C ILE A 115 -92.67 36.82 60.53
N THR A 116 -93.54 35.94 60.03
CA THR A 116 -93.12 34.75 59.28
C THR A 116 -92.41 35.14 57.97
N LYS A 117 -92.90 36.17 57.28
CA LYS A 117 -92.30 36.66 56.04
C LYS A 117 -90.92 37.27 56.27
N GLU A 118 -90.77 38.15 57.25
CA GLU A 118 -89.49 38.78 57.56
C GLU A 118 -88.46 37.75 58.06
N ILE A 119 -88.86 36.79 58.90
CA ILE A 119 -87.96 35.70 59.33
C ILE A 119 -87.48 34.87 58.14
N LYS A 120 -88.37 34.49 57.23
CA LYS A 120 -87.99 33.72 56.02
C LYS A 120 -87.02 34.50 55.14
N LYS A 121 -87.24 35.79 54.97
CA LYS A 121 -86.36 36.68 54.20
C LYS A 121 -84.96 36.73 54.82
N GLU A 122 -84.85 36.99 56.11
CA GLU A 122 -83.56 37.04 56.80
C GLU A 122 -82.83 35.69 56.78
N ILE A 123 -83.54 34.56 56.96
CA ILE A 123 -82.94 33.23 56.82
C ILE A 123 -82.38 33.02 55.41
N THR A 124 -83.14 33.42 54.38
CA THR A 124 -82.73 33.26 52.99
C THR A 124 -81.49 34.10 52.67
N LEU A 125 -81.44 35.34 53.17
CA LEU A 125 -80.26 36.22 53.03
C LEU A 125 -79.03 35.60 53.70
N ALA A 126 -79.16 35.15 54.96
CA ALA A 126 -78.08 34.51 55.69
C ALA A 126 -77.56 33.24 55.00
N GLN A 127 -78.46 32.43 54.41
CA GLN A 127 -78.08 31.23 53.66
C GLN A 127 -77.42 31.55 52.30
N GLY A 128 -77.79 32.67 51.68
CA GLY A 128 -77.23 33.11 50.40
C GLY A 128 -75.77 33.53 50.50
N ASP A 129 -75.38 34.15 51.61
CA ASP A 129 -74.03 34.70 51.81
C ASP A 129 -73.07 33.74 52.55
N ALA A 130 -73.61 32.71 53.20
CA ALA A 130 -72.79 31.73 53.92
C ALA A 130 -72.20 30.64 53.01
N SER A 131 -70.99 30.17 53.33
CA SER A 131 -70.48 28.90 52.79
C SER A 131 -71.15 27.73 53.50
N LEU A 132 -72.05 27.05 52.80
CA LEU A 132 -72.87 25.99 53.38
C LEU A 132 -72.26 24.61 53.16
N TRP A 133 -72.52 23.70 54.10
CA TRP A 133 -72.21 22.28 53.93
C TRP A 133 -73.19 21.64 52.95
N ASP A 134 -72.68 21.11 51.85
CA ASP A 134 -73.44 20.30 50.91
C ASP A 134 -73.32 18.82 51.34
N LYS A 135 -74.41 18.27 51.89
CA LYS A 135 -74.45 16.87 52.37
C LYS A 135 -74.23 15.86 51.27
N THR A 136 -74.65 16.17 50.04
CA THR A 136 -74.49 15.26 48.90
C THR A 136 -73.04 15.24 48.44
N LYS A 137 -72.35 16.37 48.48
CA LYS A 137 -70.94 16.48 48.12
C LYS A 137 -69.97 16.18 49.27
N GLY A 138 -70.48 16.15 50.51
CA GLY A 138 -69.67 15.94 51.70
C GLY A 138 -68.62 17.03 51.92
N ALA A 139 -68.92 18.28 51.56
CA ALA A 139 -67.97 19.39 51.63
C ALA A 139 -68.66 20.75 51.85
N PHE A 140 -67.90 21.73 52.34
CA PHE A 140 -68.29 23.13 52.26
C PHE A 140 -68.18 23.61 50.81
N VAL A 141 -69.25 24.21 50.27
CA VAL A 141 -69.28 24.70 48.89
C VAL A 141 -69.25 26.23 48.84
N ALA A 142 -68.29 26.76 48.08
CA ALA A 142 -68.18 28.19 47.79
C ALA A 142 -69.04 28.55 46.56
N THR A 143 -70.36 28.46 46.70
CA THR A 143 -71.32 28.83 45.66
C THR A 143 -72.20 29.99 46.15
N HIS A 144 -72.53 30.94 45.28
CA HIS A 144 -73.33 32.12 45.65
C HIS A 144 -74.45 32.40 44.65
N GLY A 145 -75.61 32.82 45.18
CA GLY A 145 -76.83 33.15 44.45
C GLY A 145 -77.73 31.94 44.14
N GLU A 146 -78.91 32.21 43.58
CA GLU A 146 -79.96 31.19 43.31
C GLU A 146 -79.46 30.05 42.40
N ASN A 147 -78.60 30.37 41.43
CA ASN A 147 -78.04 29.39 40.49
C ASN A 147 -76.88 28.56 41.08
N LYS A 148 -76.48 28.82 42.34
CA LYS A 148 -75.35 28.14 43.01
C LYS A 148 -74.07 28.10 42.16
N ASN A 149 -73.74 29.22 41.53
CA ASN A 149 -72.52 29.34 40.73
C ASN A 149 -71.29 29.33 41.63
N SER A 150 -70.25 28.59 41.24
CA SER A 150 -68.95 28.55 41.92
C SER A 150 -68.34 29.95 41.97
N ARG A 151 -67.70 30.27 43.10
CA ARG A 151 -67.02 31.54 43.34
C ARG A 151 -65.58 31.31 43.75
N THR A 152 -64.75 32.33 43.54
CA THR A 152 -63.36 32.35 44.02
C THR A 152 -63.34 32.57 45.53
N ILE A 153 -62.41 31.89 46.22
CA ILE A 153 -62.09 32.16 47.62
C ILE A 153 -60.82 33.01 47.60
N MET A 154 -60.90 34.24 48.08
CA MET A 154 -59.82 35.23 48.03
C MET A 154 -59.33 35.58 49.44
N SER A 155 -58.24 36.35 49.53
CA SER A 155 -57.64 36.81 50.79
C SER A 155 -57.19 35.68 51.74
N LEU A 156 -56.82 34.53 51.16
CA LEU A 156 -56.23 33.42 51.90
C LEU A 156 -54.78 33.74 52.26
N GLN A 157 -54.41 33.46 53.51
CA GLN A 157 -53.00 33.40 53.88
C GLN A 157 -52.36 32.20 53.16
N ASN A 158 -51.07 32.33 52.83
CA ASN A 158 -50.28 31.21 52.32
C ASN A 158 -50.42 30.01 53.26
N GLY A 159 -50.77 28.86 52.68
CA GLY A 159 -50.88 27.61 53.41
C GLY A 159 -49.52 27.06 53.82
N ASP A 160 -49.50 26.27 54.88
CA ASP A 160 -48.33 25.43 55.17
C ASP A 160 -48.11 24.44 54.01
N ILE A 161 -46.86 24.22 53.61
CA ILE A 161 -46.51 23.25 52.57
C ILE A 161 -45.75 22.11 53.24
N SER A 162 -46.48 21.06 53.59
CA SER A 162 -45.98 19.84 54.22
C SER A 162 -46.78 18.63 53.72
N GLU A 163 -46.24 17.42 53.89
CA GLU A 163 -46.86 16.18 53.40
C GLU A 163 -48.30 15.98 53.93
N SER A 164 -48.58 16.43 55.15
CA SER A 164 -49.89 16.32 55.80
C SER A 164 -50.76 17.58 55.69
N SER A 165 -50.31 18.62 55.00
CA SER A 165 -51.05 19.88 54.93
C SER A 165 -52.37 19.73 54.16
N THR A 166 -53.41 20.36 54.67
CA THR A 166 -54.72 20.48 54.01
C THR A 166 -55.07 21.93 53.68
N ASN A 167 -54.07 22.83 53.72
CA ASN A 167 -54.26 24.25 53.45
C ASN A 167 -54.37 24.54 51.94
N ALA A 168 -55.07 25.63 51.60
CA ALA A 168 -55.12 26.14 50.23
C ALA A 168 -53.85 26.94 49.89
N ILE A 169 -53.39 26.88 48.62
CA ILE A 169 -52.02 27.30 48.23
C ILE A 169 -51.93 28.12 46.93
N GLY A 170 -52.97 28.86 46.53
CA GLY A 170 -53.06 29.47 45.19
C GLY A 170 -51.83 30.29 44.73
N SER A 171 -51.39 31.28 45.51
CA SER A 171 -50.20 32.10 45.22
C SER A 171 -48.90 31.28 45.21
N GLN A 172 -48.80 30.31 46.12
CA GLN A 172 -47.63 29.45 46.25
C GLN A 172 -47.48 28.50 45.07
N LEU A 173 -48.59 28.00 44.50
CA LEU A 173 -48.58 27.22 43.26
C LEU A 173 -48.04 28.05 42.08
N HIS A 174 -48.43 29.33 41.99
CA HIS A 174 -47.87 30.22 40.98
C HIS A 174 -46.36 30.40 41.18
N SER A 175 -45.90 30.67 42.40
CA SER A 175 -44.47 30.78 42.71
C SER A 175 -43.69 29.52 42.32
N LEU A 176 -44.21 28.34 42.64
CA LEU A 176 -43.61 27.06 42.25
C LEU A 176 -43.52 26.93 40.71
N GLY A 177 -44.60 27.23 39.99
CA GLY A 177 -44.60 27.20 38.52
C GLY A 177 -43.58 28.14 37.90
N SER A 178 -43.46 29.37 38.42
CA SER A 178 -42.45 30.33 37.97
C SER A 178 -41.02 29.88 38.28
N GLU A 179 -40.79 29.25 39.44
CA GLU A 179 -39.48 28.74 39.82
C GLU A 179 -39.06 27.55 38.93
N VAL A 180 -39.98 26.61 38.66
CA VAL A 180 -39.74 25.49 37.73
C VAL A 180 -39.40 26.00 36.32
N ALA A 181 -40.12 27.02 35.83
CA ALA A 181 -39.81 27.66 34.55
C ALA A 181 -38.40 28.28 34.54
N THR A 182 -37.99 28.90 35.65
CA THR A 182 -36.64 29.47 35.81
C THR A 182 -35.57 28.39 35.76
N TYR A 183 -35.77 27.26 36.44
CA TYR A 183 -34.81 26.14 36.41
C TYR A 183 -34.68 25.50 35.03
N LEU A 184 -35.77 25.38 34.27
CA LEU A 184 -35.70 24.88 32.90
C LEU A 184 -34.98 25.86 31.96
N GLY A 185 -35.11 27.17 32.20
CA GLY A 185 -34.51 28.19 31.35
C GLY A 185 -35.07 28.14 29.92
N GLY A 186 -34.25 28.46 28.91
CA GLY A 186 -34.66 28.35 27.51
C GLY A 186 -35.85 29.23 27.11
N GLY A 187 -36.22 30.22 27.91
CA GLY A 187 -37.44 31.02 27.71
C GLY A 187 -38.73 30.39 28.24
N ALA A 188 -38.66 29.32 29.03
CA ALA A 188 -39.82 28.80 29.75
C ALA A 188 -40.41 29.86 30.69
N GLY A 189 -41.72 29.77 30.91
CA GLY A 189 -42.45 30.72 31.76
C GLY A 189 -43.72 30.11 32.34
N TYR A 190 -44.22 30.73 33.39
CA TYR A 190 -45.52 30.42 33.98
C TYR A 190 -46.24 31.71 34.32
N ASN A 191 -47.23 32.07 33.51
CA ASN A 191 -47.94 33.35 33.60
C ASN A 191 -49.45 33.08 33.62
N ASP A 192 -50.16 33.66 34.58
CA ASP A 192 -51.63 33.56 34.69
C ASP A 192 -52.18 32.12 34.65
N GLY A 193 -51.41 31.17 35.22
CA GLY A 193 -51.76 29.75 35.23
C GLY A 193 -51.42 28.99 33.94
N ALA A 194 -50.89 29.67 32.92
CA ALA A 194 -50.50 29.07 31.65
C ALA A 194 -48.99 28.81 31.59
N TRP A 195 -48.64 27.60 31.15
CA TRP A 195 -47.26 27.19 30.92
C TRP A 195 -46.77 27.66 29.56
N ILE A 196 -45.55 28.22 29.52
CA ILE A 196 -44.82 28.56 28.30
C ILE A 196 -43.65 27.59 28.20
N ALA A 197 -43.62 26.79 27.12
CA ALA A 197 -42.60 25.78 26.92
C ALA A 197 -41.20 26.41 26.69
N PRO A 198 -40.11 25.76 27.17
CA PRO A 198 -38.76 26.20 26.84
C PRO A 198 -38.45 25.98 25.35
N SER A 199 -37.42 26.66 24.89
CA SER A 199 -36.89 26.53 23.53
C SER A 199 -35.35 26.48 23.59
N PHE A 200 -34.82 25.27 23.71
CA PHE A 200 -33.37 25.02 23.75
C PHE A 200 -32.77 25.08 22.35
N LYS A 201 -31.77 25.96 22.16
CA LYS A 201 -31.10 26.14 20.87
C LYS A 201 -29.77 25.40 20.84
N VAL A 202 -29.72 24.28 20.13
CA VAL A 202 -28.53 23.42 20.00
C VAL A 202 -27.89 23.65 18.63
N LEU A 203 -26.59 23.96 18.62
CA LEU A 203 -25.80 24.12 17.39
C LEU A 203 -25.67 22.76 16.69
N GLN A 204 -25.97 22.73 15.40
CA GLN A 204 -25.84 21.53 14.58
C GLN A 204 -24.53 21.58 13.78
N PHE A 205 -24.02 20.42 13.38
CA PHE A 205 -22.81 20.30 12.56
C PHE A 205 -23.13 19.58 11.26
N ASN A 206 -22.53 20.03 10.16
CA ASN A 206 -22.61 19.37 8.86
C ASN A 206 -21.60 18.20 8.77
N ALA A 207 -21.77 17.35 7.77
CA ALA A 207 -20.89 16.20 7.53
C ALA A 207 -19.42 16.60 7.27
N ASP A 208 -19.18 17.78 6.70
CA ASP A 208 -17.82 18.32 6.49
C ASP A 208 -17.21 18.91 7.77
N GLY A 209 -17.95 18.92 8.88
CA GLY A 209 -17.54 19.45 10.16
C GLY A 209 -17.76 20.93 10.39
N SER A 210 -18.33 21.64 9.41
CA SER A 210 -18.72 23.04 9.59
C SER A 210 -19.95 23.14 10.51
N ALA A 211 -20.02 24.20 11.31
CA ALA A 211 -21.20 24.49 12.11
C ALA A 211 -22.34 24.98 11.21
N SER A 212 -23.55 24.46 11.42
CA SER A 212 -24.77 24.93 10.77
C SER A 212 -25.63 25.77 11.72
N SER A 213 -26.92 25.96 11.42
CA SER A 213 -27.80 26.80 12.23
C SER A 213 -28.18 26.11 13.55
N LYS A 214 -28.46 26.91 14.58
CA LYS A 214 -28.99 26.38 15.84
C LYS A 214 -30.43 25.90 15.62
N LYS A 215 -30.68 24.63 15.91
CA LYS A 215 -32.02 24.04 15.90
C LYS A 215 -32.67 24.20 17.27
N SER A 216 -33.99 24.40 17.28
CA SER A 216 -34.78 24.62 18.50
C SER A 216 -35.47 23.34 18.95
N TYR A 217 -35.42 23.05 20.25
CA TYR A 217 -36.00 21.88 20.89
C TYR A 217 -36.92 22.32 22.05
N PRO A 218 -38.15 21.76 22.14
CA PRO A 218 -39.16 22.22 23.10
C PRO A 218 -38.98 21.65 24.52
N ASP A 219 -38.06 20.71 24.68
CA ASP A 219 -37.83 20.00 25.93
C ASP A 219 -36.35 19.60 26.07
N VAL A 220 -36.00 19.22 27.30
CA VAL A 220 -34.62 18.89 27.67
C VAL A 220 -34.16 17.61 26.99
N ALA A 221 -35.00 16.57 26.92
CA ALA A 221 -34.62 15.27 26.39
C ALA A 221 -34.25 15.37 24.90
N SER A 222 -35.11 15.98 24.09
CA SER A 222 -34.86 16.16 22.65
C SER A 222 -33.65 17.06 22.36
N ALA A 223 -33.38 18.06 23.22
CA ALA A 223 -32.17 18.87 23.12
C ALA A 223 -30.90 18.03 23.41
N PHE A 224 -30.93 17.18 24.43
CA PHE A 224 -29.81 16.30 24.79
C PHE A 224 -29.61 15.18 23.77
N ASP A 225 -30.67 14.62 23.18
CA ASP A 225 -30.56 13.65 22.09
C ASP A 225 -29.78 14.24 20.92
N SER A 226 -30.08 15.49 20.53
CA SER A 226 -29.35 16.20 19.47
C SER A 226 -27.89 16.48 19.82
N VAL A 227 -27.58 16.77 21.08
CA VAL A 227 -26.18 16.89 21.55
C VAL A 227 -25.49 15.54 21.47
N SER A 228 -26.16 14.45 21.86
CA SER A 228 -25.62 13.10 21.78
C SER A 228 -25.33 12.69 20.33
N GLU A 229 -26.23 12.99 19.40
CA GLU A 229 -26.00 12.79 17.96
C GLU A 229 -24.76 13.56 17.48
N SER A 230 -24.61 14.83 17.89
CA SER A 230 -23.43 15.63 17.56
C SER A 230 -22.14 15.04 18.11
N MET A 231 -22.17 14.51 19.34
CA MET A 231 -21.03 13.82 19.94
C MET A 231 -20.68 12.52 19.20
N THR A 232 -21.68 11.75 18.75
CA THR A 232 -21.48 10.57 17.90
C THR A 232 -20.79 10.94 16.60
N SER A 233 -21.27 11.97 15.89
CA SER A 233 -20.63 12.43 14.65
C SER A 233 -19.19 12.92 14.86
N ILE A 234 -18.92 13.61 15.98
CA ILE A 234 -17.55 14.01 16.33
C ILE A 234 -16.67 12.77 16.58
N ASN A 235 -17.18 11.77 17.30
CA ASN A 235 -16.46 10.54 17.58
C ASN A 235 -16.15 9.75 16.29
N GLU A 236 -17.09 9.68 15.36
CA GLU A 236 -16.88 9.07 14.04
C GLU A 236 -15.80 9.80 13.23
N ARG A 237 -15.80 11.14 13.22
CA ARG A 237 -14.76 11.93 12.54
C ARG A 237 -13.39 11.75 13.17
N ILE A 238 -13.31 11.66 14.51
CA ILE A 238 -12.04 11.36 15.20
C ILE A 238 -11.54 9.98 14.79
N LYS A 239 -12.42 8.98 14.71
CA LYS A 239 -12.07 7.65 14.22
C LYS A 239 -11.57 7.70 12.77
N GLU A 240 -12.27 8.41 11.88
CA GLU A 240 -11.83 8.57 10.50
C GLU A 240 -10.45 9.25 10.39
N VAL A 241 -10.18 10.25 11.22
CA VAL A 241 -8.85 10.88 11.30
C VAL A 241 -7.81 9.87 11.78
N SER A 242 -8.11 9.08 12.80
CA SER A 242 -7.21 8.01 13.30
C SER A 242 -6.91 6.99 12.20
N ASP A 243 -7.94 6.46 11.54
CA ASP A 243 -7.80 5.49 10.47
C ASP A 243 -7.01 6.07 9.29
N ASN A 244 -7.19 7.36 8.97
CA ASN A 244 -6.42 8.05 7.94
C ASN A 244 -4.95 8.23 8.34
N ILE A 245 -4.65 8.54 9.59
CA ILE A 245 -3.27 8.62 10.09
C ILE A 245 -2.62 7.24 9.99
N ASP A 246 -3.29 6.19 10.44
CA ASP A 246 -2.75 4.82 10.42
C ASP A 246 -2.48 4.30 9.00
N THR A 247 -3.27 4.75 8.00
CA THR A 247 -3.19 4.25 6.63
C THR A 247 -2.42 5.13 5.65
N ASN A 248 -2.44 6.46 5.81
CA ASN A 248 -1.90 7.40 4.83
C ASN A 248 -0.67 8.18 5.32
N SER A 249 -0.26 8.01 6.58
CA SER A 249 0.94 8.67 7.14
C SER A 249 2.19 7.77 7.05
N LEU A 250 3.36 8.39 7.17
CA LEU A 250 4.63 7.68 7.37
C LEU A 250 4.77 7.34 8.86
N ASN A 251 4.28 6.17 9.25
CA ASN A 251 4.19 5.76 10.66
C ASN A 251 5.42 4.97 11.11
N TRP A 252 5.72 5.07 12.41
CA TRP A 252 6.72 4.21 13.05
C TRP A 252 6.21 2.78 13.15
N ASN A 253 7.00 1.82 12.69
CA ASN A 253 6.72 0.40 12.79
C ASN A 253 7.62 -0.20 13.87
N GLU A 254 6.99 -0.60 14.99
CA GLU A 254 7.71 -1.16 16.15
C GLU A 254 8.37 -2.51 15.87
N ASP A 255 7.79 -3.33 15.00
CA ASP A 255 8.35 -4.66 14.67
C ASP A 255 9.66 -4.54 13.89
N THR A 256 9.77 -3.50 13.05
CA THR A 256 10.98 -3.24 12.26
C THR A 256 11.89 -2.17 12.87
N GLY A 257 11.42 -1.45 13.90
CA GLY A 257 12.13 -0.35 14.54
C GLY A 257 12.44 0.79 13.56
N SER A 258 11.52 1.12 12.65
CA SER A 258 11.75 2.09 11.57
C SER A 258 10.47 2.79 11.13
N TYR A 259 10.59 3.96 10.49
CA TYR A 259 9.48 4.54 9.74
C TYR A 259 9.15 3.69 8.50
N ASP A 260 7.88 3.33 8.32
CA ASP A 260 7.41 2.41 7.28
C ASP A 260 6.70 3.17 6.15
N ALA A 261 7.32 3.19 4.98
CA ALA A 261 6.79 3.85 3.79
C ALA A 261 5.85 2.93 2.97
N ARG A 262 5.34 1.83 3.53
CA ARG A 262 4.34 1.00 2.86
C ARG A 262 2.96 1.66 2.92
N HIS A 263 2.32 1.85 1.77
CA HIS A 263 0.93 2.25 1.68
C HIS A 263 0.08 1.03 1.34
N LYS A 264 -0.89 0.70 2.19
CA LYS A 264 -1.75 -0.50 2.04
C LYS A 264 -0.95 -1.80 1.83
N GLY A 265 0.18 -1.93 2.54
CA GLY A 265 1.04 -3.11 2.52
C GLY A 265 2.08 -3.16 1.38
N ALA A 266 2.04 -2.24 0.42
CA ALA A 266 3.00 -2.18 -0.68
C ALA A 266 4.04 -1.08 -0.46
N ALA A 267 5.32 -1.40 -0.74
CA ALA A 267 6.39 -0.40 -0.70
C ALA A 267 6.07 0.76 -1.64
N SER A 268 6.12 1.99 -1.11
CA SER A 268 5.81 3.20 -1.87
C SER A 268 7.05 4.07 -2.06
N LYS A 269 7.00 4.95 -3.06
CA LYS A 269 8.08 5.90 -3.34
C LYS A 269 8.01 7.05 -2.35
N ILE A 270 9.16 7.45 -1.81
CA ILE A 270 9.35 8.75 -1.16
C ILE A 270 9.97 9.68 -2.20
N THR A 271 9.19 10.65 -2.69
CA THR A 271 9.64 11.61 -3.71
C THR A 271 9.85 12.99 -3.11
N ASN A 272 10.41 13.92 -3.89
CA ASN A 272 10.76 15.27 -3.42
C ASN A 272 11.75 15.26 -2.23
N VAL A 273 12.60 14.23 -2.16
CA VAL A 273 13.72 14.15 -1.23
C VAL A 273 14.85 15.02 -1.77
N LEU A 274 15.22 16.08 -1.04
CA LEU A 274 16.37 16.92 -1.35
C LEU A 274 17.66 16.10 -1.35
N ASP A 275 18.70 16.58 -2.04
CA ASP A 275 20.01 15.93 -2.05
C ASP A 275 20.56 15.82 -0.63
N GLY A 276 20.78 14.59 -0.17
CA GLY A 276 21.36 14.33 1.14
C GLY A 276 22.84 14.64 1.16
N LYS A 277 23.36 15.17 2.27
CA LYS A 277 24.79 15.41 2.42
C LYS A 277 25.59 14.11 2.31
N ILE A 278 26.50 14.04 1.34
CA ILE A 278 27.41 12.90 1.16
C ILE A 278 28.70 13.18 1.95
N ALA A 279 28.74 12.72 3.20
CA ALA A 279 29.89 12.81 4.09
C ALA A 279 29.90 11.62 5.06
N GLU A 280 31.07 11.31 5.63
CA GLU A 280 31.20 10.27 6.65
C GLU A 280 30.29 10.57 7.85
N GLY A 281 29.53 9.56 8.29
CA GLY A 281 28.58 9.67 9.40
C GLY A 281 27.26 10.40 9.09
N SER A 282 27.01 10.81 7.84
CA SER A 282 25.72 11.42 7.45
C SER A 282 24.55 10.45 7.66
N GLN A 283 23.45 10.96 8.21
CA GLN A 283 22.18 10.24 8.40
C GLN A 283 21.08 10.71 7.42
N GLU A 284 21.45 11.53 6.44
CA GLU A 284 20.53 12.04 5.43
C GLU A 284 20.26 10.99 4.34
N VAL A 285 19.02 10.94 3.86
CA VAL A 285 18.64 10.04 2.75
C VAL A 285 19.22 10.58 1.45
N VAL A 286 19.92 9.74 0.69
CA VAL A 286 20.35 10.08 -0.67
C VAL A 286 19.23 9.81 -1.67
N ASN A 287 19.08 10.67 -2.67
CA ASN A 287 18.08 10.49 -3.71
C ASN A 287 18.66 9.83 -4.98
N GLY A 288 17.79 9.52 -5.94
CA GLY A 288 18.17 8.86 -7.20
C GLY A 288 19.12 9.68 -8.07
N GLY A 289 19.08 11.02 -8.01
CA GLY A 289 19.99 11.89 -8.76
C GLY A 289 21.43 11.77 -8.29
N GLN A 290 21.62 11.66 -6.97
CA GLN A 290 22.94 11.48 -6.37
C GLN A 290 23.54 10.09 -6.70
N LEU A 291 22.75 9.02 -6.58
CA LEU A 291 23.20 7.68 -6.95
C LEU A 291 23.50 7.57 -8.45
N TRP A 292 22.72 8.24 -9.29
CA TRP A 292 22.96 8.29 -10.74
C TRP A 292 24.33 8.93 -11.06
N GLN A 293 24.69 10.04 -10.40
CA GLN A 293 26.02 10.64 -10.57
C GLN A 293 27.16 9.69 -10.18
N THR A 294 26.98 8.87 -9.14
CA THR A 294 27.95 7.83 -8.78
C THR A 294 28.05 6.75 -9.85
N ASN A 295 26.92 6.30 -10.40
CA ASN A 295 26.89 5.29 -11.45
C ASN A 295 27.56 5.76 -12.75
N GLU A 296 27.42 7.03 -13.12
CA GLU A 296 28.14 7.61 -14.27
C GLU A 296 29.66 7.58 -14.04
N LYS A 297 30.12 7.94 -12.84
CA LYS A 297 31.55 7.82 -12.50
C LYS A 297 32.04 6.37 -12.52
N LEU A 298 31.20 5.40 -12.15
CA LEU A 298 31.54 3.98 -12.21
C LEU A 298 31.68 3.51 -13.65
N LYS A 299 30.79 3.96 -14.54
CA LYS A 299 30.89 3.68 -15.98
C LYS A 299 32.18 4.23 -16.59
N ASP A 300 32.63 5.41 -16.17
CA ASP A 300 33.93 5.93 -16.59
C ASP A 300 35.10 5.04 -16.14
N VAL A 301 35.00 4.44 -14.95
CA VAL A 301 36.00 3.47 -14.47
C VAL A 301 35.93 2.17 -15.29
N GLU A 302 34.74 1.65 -15.58
CA GLU A 302 34.54 0.46 -16.42
C GLU A 302 35.18 0.66 -17.81
N ASN A 303 34.90 1.79 -18.47
CA ASN A 303 35.52 2.15 -19.75
C ASN A 303 37.05 2.20 -19.67
N ARG A 304 37.61 2.72 -18.56
CA ARG A 304 39.05 2.75 -18.33
C ARG A 304 39.63 1.35 -18.15
N VAL A 305 38.91 0.45 -17.48
CA VAL A 305 39.32 -0.96 -17.31
C VAL A 305 39.32 -1.68 -18.66
N ASP A 306 38.29 -1.52 -19.48
CA ASP A 306 38.26 -2.11 -20.83
C ASP A 306 39.42 -1.61 -21.69
N THR A 307 39.75 -0.32 -21.58
CA THR A 307 40.92 0.26 -22.25
C THR A 307 42.22 -0.37 -21.76
N ILE A 308 42.36 -0.57 -20.45
CA ILE A 308 43.54 -1.24 -19.87
C ILE A 308 43.60 -2.70 -20.33
N ASP A 309 42.48 -3.41 -20.38
CA ASP A 309 42.44 -4.80 -20.84
C ASP A 309 42.91 -4.89 -22.30
N GLN A 310 42.43 -3.99 -23.16
CA GLN A 310 42.91 -3.89 -24.54
C GLN A 310 44.42 -3.60 -24.60
N GLN A 311 44.92 -2.67 -23.79
CA GLN A 311 46.36 -2.38 -23.71
C GLN A 311 47.17 -3.59 -23.25
N VAL A 312 46.66 -4.39 -22.30
CA VAL A 312 47.33 -5.61 -21.82
C VAL A 312 47.33 -6.70 -22.90
N GLN A 313 46.23 -6.85 -23.65
CA GLN A 313 46.18 -7.75 -24.81
C GLN A 313 47.20 -7.33 -25.87
N ASP A 314 47.26 -6.04 -26.21
CA ASP A 314 48.21 -5.49 -27.18
C ASP A 314 49.68 -5.73 -26.74
N ILE A 315 49.99 -5.54 -25.45
CA ILE A 315 51.32 -5.85 -24.88
C ILE A 315 51.64 -7.34 -24.97
N THR A 316 50.65 -8.19 -24.68
CA THR A 316 50.83 -9.65 -24.73
C THR A 316 51.23 -10.08 -26.13
N ILE A 317 50.50 -9.61 -27.15
CA ILE A 317 50.81 -9.88 -28.57
C ILE A 317 52.20 -9.36 -28.93
N ALA A 318 52.55 -8.12 -28.54
CA ALA A 318 53.85 -7.53 -28.86
C ALA A 318 55.03 -8.32 -28.26
N VAL A 319 54.87 -8.88 -27.06
CA VAL A 319 55.95 -9.60 -26.36
C VAL A 319 56.04 -11.07 -26.76
N THR A 320 54.92 -11.73 -27.10
CA THR A 320 54.93 -13.15 -27.50
C THR A 320 55.23 -13.35 -28.97
N ASP A 321 54.73 -12.47 -29.85
CA ASP A 321 54.77 -12.70 -31.30
C ASP A 321 55.73 -11.74 -32.02
N GLY A 322 56.03 -10.58 -31.43
CA GLY A 322 56.78 -9.50 -32.09
C GLY A 322 58.28 -9.40 -31.75
N ALA A 323 58.75 -10.04 -30.67
CA ALA A 323 60.12 -9.87 -30.17
C ALA A 323 60.90 -11.19 -30.16
N VAL A 324 62.18 -11.11 -30.56
CA VAL A 324 63.13 -12.22 -30.36
C VAL A 324 63.39 -12.37 -28.86
N ASN A 325 62.88 -13.44 -28.27
CA ASN A 325 63.02 -13.73 -26.86
C ASN A 325 64.23 -14.64 -26.60
N TYR A 326 64.93 -14.39 -25.49
CA TYR A 326 65.95 -15.32 -24.99
C TYR A 326 65.28 -16.57 -24.44
N ASP A 327 65.91 -17.72 -24.64
CA ASP A 327 65.55 -18.94 -23.95
C ASP A 327 65.75 -18.74 -22.44
N LYS A 328 65.00 -19.51 -21.63
CA LYS A 328 65.09 -19.46 -20.18
C LYS A 328 65.45 -20.84 -19.64
N ASP A 329 66.22 -20.89 -18.57
CA ASP A 329 66.50 -22.13 -17.85
C ASP A 329 65.30 -22.58 -16.98
N GLY A 330 65.46 -23.70 -16.27
CA GLY A 330 64.43 -24.25 -15.38
C GLY A 330 64.06 -23.34 -14.20
N ASP A 331 64.87 -22.31 -13.92
CA ASP A 331 64.65 -21.30 -12.87
C ASP A 331 64.11 -19.97 -13.44
N GLY A 332 63.85 -19.91 -14.75
CA GLY A 332 63.28 -18.76 -15.43
C GLY A 332 64.27 -17.66 -15.80
N GLN A 333 65.57 -17.88 -15.62
CA GLN A 333 66.63 -16.92 -15.95
C GLN A 333 66.99 -16.99 -17.44
N LYS A 334 67.28 -15.83 -18.04
CA LYS A 334 67.69 -15.77 -19.45
C LYS A 334 68.97 -16.56 -19.66
N THR A 335 68.98 -17.46 -20.62
CA THR A 335 70.19 -18.11 -21.12
C THR A 335 70.74 -17.34 -22.31
N ASN A 336 72.02 -17.56 -22.65
CA ASN A 336 72.64 -16.97 -23.85
C ASN A 336 72.26 -17.74 -25.13
N SER A 337 71.02 -18.23 -25.24
CA SER A 337 70.48 -18.84 -26.46
C SER A 337 69.12 -18.24 -26.83
N ILE A 338 68.80 -18.34 -28.12
CA ILE A 338 67.54 -17.90 -28.71
C ILE A 338 67.03 -19.09 -29.52
N THR A 339 65.83 -19.58 -29.19
CA THR A 339 65.09 -20.52 -30.03
C THR A 339 64.06 -19.76 -30.85
N LEU A 340 64.21 -19.77 -32.17
CA LEU A 340 63.21 -19.20 -33.08
C LEU A 340 62.08 -20.21 -33.26
N LYS A 341 60.89 -19.89 -32.75
CA LYS A 341 59.68 -20.70 -32.96
C LYS A 341 58.82 -20.06 -34.06
N GLY A 342 58.65 -20.77 -35.18
CA GLY A 342 57.70 -20.38 -36.22
C GLY A 342 56.27 -20.83 -35.88
N GLY A 343 55.33 -20.64 -36.80
CA GLY A 343 53.94 -21.10 -36.63
C GLY A 343 53.79 -22.62 -36.42
N ASN A 344 54.82 -23.41 -36.76
CA ASN A 344 54.92 -24.84 -36.47
C ASN A 344 56.24 -25.11 -35.71
N GLU A 345 56.16 -25.72 -34.52
CA GLU A 345 57.33 -25.99 -33.66
C GLU A 345 58.36 -26.95 -34.29
N SER A 346 58.00 -27.69 -35.33
CA SER A 346 58.89 -28.64 -36.01
C SER A 346 59.50 -28.13 -37.31
N GLU A 347 59.18 -26.91 -37.73
CA GLU A 347 59.70 -26.32 -38.98
C GLU A 347 60.78 -25.26 -38.70
N PRO A 348 61.85 -25.21 -39.49
CA PRO A 348 62.91 -24.21 -39.32
C PRO A 348 62.40 -22.81 -39.66
N VAL A 349 62.84 -21.81 -38.90
CA VAL A 349 62.55 -20.39 -39.17
C VAL A 349 63.61 -19.83 -40.10
N LEU A 350 63.19 -19.29 -41.26
CA LEU A 350 64.07 -18.54 -42.15
C LEU A 350 64.42 -17.18 -41.51
N ILE A 351 65.71 -16.91 -41.37
CA ILE A 351 66.22 -15.58 -40.99
C ILE A 351 66.63 -14.86 -42.29
N ASP A 352 65.74 -14.01 -42.81
CA ASP A 352 65.98 -13.18 -44.00
C ASP A 352 66.39 -11.74 -43.61
N ASN A 353 66.91 -10.98 -44.57
CA ASN A 353 67.41 -9.62 -44.38
C ASN A 353 68.58 -9.52 -43.37
N LEU A 354 69.38 -10.59 -43.30
CA LEU A 354 70.61 -10.63 -42.50
C LEU A 354 71.75 -9.92 -43.26
N ALA A 355 72.20 -8.78 -42.71
CA ALA A 355 73.36 -8.07 -43.24
C ALA A 355 74.65 -8.92 -43.21
N ASP A 356 75.61 -8.60 -44.08
CA ASP A 356 76.90 -9.30 -44.14
C ASP A 356 77.66 -9.21 -42.80
N GLY A 357 77.94 -10.35 -42.18
CA GLY A 357 78.71 -10.44 -40.94
C GLY A 357 80.22 -10.37 -41.19
N ARG A 358 80.99 -9.76 -40.30
CA ARG A 358 82.44 -9.69 -40.45
C ARG A 358 83.09 -11.08 -40.42
N ILE A 359 83.87 -11.40 -41.46
CA ILE A 359 84.60 -12.67 -41.59
C ILE A 359 86.03 -12.49 -41.06
N GLU A 360 86.17 -12.50 -39.73
CA GLU A 360 87.46 -12.39 -39.04
C GLU A 360 87.54 -13.31 -37.81
N LYS A 361 88.77 -13.63 -37.38
CA LYS A 361 88.99 -14.51 -36.22
C LYS A 361 88.44 -13.86 -34.95
N GLY A 362 87.38 -14.44 -34.40
CA GLY A 362 86.71 -13.98 -33.17
C GLY A 362 85.36 -13.31 -33.39
N SER A 363 84.93 -13.11 -34.65
CA SER A 363 83.61 -12.56 -34.97
C SER A 363 82.47 -13.38 -34.34
N LYS A 364 81.45 -12.68 -33.86
CA LYS A 364 80.20 -13.23 -33.28
C LYS A 364 78.97 -12.86 -34.11
N GLU A 365 79.20 -12.30 -35.29
CA GLU A 365 78.15 -11.93 -36.22
C GLU A 365 77.73 -13.16 -37.03
N ALA A 366 76.43 -13.28 -37.31
CA ALA A 366 75.94 -14.32 -38.19
C ALA A 366 76.36 -14.01 -39.63
N VAL A 367 76.82 -15.03 -40.37
CA VAL A 367 77.14 -14.92 -41.79
C VAL A 367 75.93 -15.33 -42.61
N ASN A 368 75.67 -14.62 -43.72
CA ASN A 368 74.54 -14.93 -44.59
C ASN A 368 74.95 -15.84 -45.77
N GLY A 369 73.94 -16.27 -46.55
CA GLY A 369 74.15 -17.16 -47.71
C GLY A 369 75.02 -16.55 -48.81
N GLY A 370 74.98 -15.22 -49.00
CA GLY A 370 75.84 -14.53 -49.97
C GLY A 370 77.31 -14.63 -49.63
N GLN A 371 77.65 -14.45 -48.35
CA GLN A 371 79.02 -14.56 -47.86
C GLN A 371 79.59 -15.98 -47.97
N LEU A 372 78.79 -17.01 -47.68
CA LEU A 372 79.21 -18.40 -47.84
C LEU A 372 79.37 -18.77 -49.33
N HIS A 373 78.45 -18.29 -50.17
CA HIS A 373 78.54 -18.47 -51.62
C HIS A 373 79.83 -17.87 -52.18
N ASP A 374 80.12 -16.61 -51.85
CA ASP A 374 81.32 -15.91 -52.33
C ASP A 374 82.62 -16.55 -51.82
N TYR A 375 82.64 -16.99 -50.55
CA TYR A 375 83.78 -17.74 -50.01
C TYR A 375 83.99 -19.06 -50.78
N THR A 376 82.91 -19.78 -51.08
CA THR A 376 82.98 -21.07 -51.79
C THR A 376 83.43 -20.88 -53.23
N ASP A 377 82.89 -19.87 -53.93
CA ASP A 377 83.23 -19.58 -55.33
C ASP A 377 84.70 -19.14 -55.48
N GLN A 378 85.23 -18.36 -54.54
CA GLN A 378 86.64 -17.97 -54.51
C GLN A 378 87.57 -19.17 -54.22
N GLN A 379 87.22 -20.04 -53.26
CA GLN A 379 88.03 -21.22 -52.94
C GLN A 379 88.02 -22.26 -54.07
N LEU A 380 86.87 -22.47 -54.75
CA LEU A 380 86.78 -23.38 -55.89
C LEU A 380 87.65 -22.93 -57.06
N LYS A 381 87.79 -21.62 -57.28
CA LYS A 381 88.64 -21.02 -58.31
C LYS A 381 90.13 -21.30 -58.06
N ILE A 382 90.57 -21.20 -56.80
CA ILE A 382 91.95 -21.52 -56.38
C ILE A 382 92.25 -23.01 -56.61
N VAL A 383 91.31 -23.90 -56.28
CA VAL A 383 91.47 -25.36 -56.50
C VAL A 383 91.47 -25.72 -57.98
N LEU A 384 90.68 -25.04 -58.82
CA LEU A 384 90.65 -25.26 -60.28
C LEU A 384 91.91 -24.73 -60.99
N ASP A 385 92.52 -23.65 -60.50
CA ASP A 385 93.77 -23.12 -61.08
C ASP A 385 94.99 -24.01 -60.75
N ASP A 386 95.01 -24.65 -59.57
CA ASP A 386 96.06 -25.64 -59.21
C ASP A 386 95.96 -26.93 -60.07
N ALA A 387 94.74 -27.34 -60.45
CA ALA A 387 94.52 -28.50 -61.33
C ALA A 387 94.95 -28.26 -62.80
N LYS A 388 94.87 -27.01 -63.29
CA LYS A 388 95.38 -26.64 -64.62
C LYS A 388 96.91 -26.68 -64.67
N LYS A 389 97.59 -26.23 -63.61
CA LYS A 389 99.04 -26.27 -63.50
C LYS A 389 99.59 -27.71 -63.45
N TYR A 390 98.91 -28.61 -62.76
CA TYR A 390 99.26 -30.04 -62.69
C TYR A 390 99.12 -30.78 -64.04
N THR A 391 98.18 -30.36 -64.89
CA THR A 391 97.91 -31.01 -66.19
C THR A 391 98.92 -30.57 -67.27
N ASP A 392 99.34 -29.30 -67.26
CA ASP A 392 100.36 -28.79 -68.19
C ASP A 392 101.79 -29.27 -67.86
N GLU A 393 102.11 -29.52 -66.57
CA GLU A 393 103.39 -30.08 -66.13
C GLU A 393 103.56 -31.59 -66.44
N GLN A 394 102.47 -32.37 -66.48
CA GLN A 394 102.51 -33.82 -66.78
C GLN A 394 102.50 -34.15 -68.28
N VAL A 395 101.93 -33.31 -69.15
CA VAL A 395 101.86 -33.58 -70.61
C VAL A 395 103.08 -33.03 -71.37
N SER A 396 103.76 -31.99 -70.85
CA SER A 396 105.05 -31.52 -71.39
C SER A 396 106.22 -32.47 -71.05
N GLY A 397 106.13 -33.21 -69.95
CA GLY A 397 107.15 -34.18 -69.50
C GLY A 397 107.10 -35.56 -70.19
N LEU A 398 105.92 -36.02 -70.65
CA LEU A 398 105.74 -37.37 -71.20
C LEU A 398 106.01 -37.51 -72.71
N VAL A 399 106.05 -36.43 -73.49
CA VAL A 399 106.24 -36.50 -74.96
C VAL A 399 107.64 -36.08 -75.42
N HIS A 400 108.48 -35.51 -74.54
CA HIS A 400 109.87 -35.13 -74.89
C HIS A 400 110.99 -35.93 -74.20
N ASN A 401 110.72 -36.64 -73.09
CA ASN A 401 111.77 -37.35 -72.33
C ASN A 401 111.63 -38.89 -72.29
N GLY A 402 110.57 -39.47 -72.87
CA GLY A 402 110.44 -40.93 -73.03
C GLY A 402 111.22 -41.54 -74.21
N VAL A 403 111.76 -40.73 -75.12
CA VAL A 403 112.48 -41.21 -76.33
C VAL A 403 113.96 -40.79 -76.36
N ASN A 404 114.37 -39.80 -75.55
CA ASN A 404 115.76 -39.35 -75.49
C ASN A 404 116.57 -39.91 -74.31
N GLU A 405 115.94 -40.36 -73.22
CA GLU A 405 116.64 -40.98 -72.08
C GLU A 405 116.80 -42.51 -72.25
N ALA A 406 116.01 -43.12 -73.14
CA ALA A 406 116.25 -44.46 -73.67
C ALA A 406 117.35 -44.51 -74.76
N LYS A 407 117.72 -43.37 -75.36
CA LYS A 407 118.81 -43.31 -76.35
C LYS A 407 120.18 -43.11 -75.70
N SER A 408 120.29 -42.29 -74.64
CA SER A 408 121.59 -42.03 -74.00
C SER A 408 122.11 -43.20 -73.13
N TYR A 409 121.23 -44.00 -72.52
CA TYR A 409 121.60 -45.26 -71.84
C TYR A 409 121.88 -46.42 -72.82
N THR A 410 121.31 -46.35 -74.04
CA THR A 410 121.60 -47.29 -75.14
C THR A 410 122.89 -46.91 -75.87
N ASP A 411 123.19 -45.64 -76.09
CA ASP A 411 124.42 -45.16 -76.77
C ASP A 411 125.68 -45.43 -75.92
N MET A 412 125.60 -45.37 -74.58
CA MET A 412 126.71 -45.73 -73.68
C MET A 412 126.99 -47.26 -73.65
N LYS A 413 126.00 -48.11 -73.96
CA LYS A 413 126.18 -49.56 -74.19
C LYS A 413 126.58 -49.85 -75.65
N PHE A 414 126.21 -48.98 -76.61
CA PHE A 414 126.52 -49.09 -78.04
C PHE A 414 127.98 -48.70 -78.36
N GLU A 415 128.58 -47.81 -77.58
CA GLU A 415 130.00 -47.46 -77.69
C GLU A 415 130.92 -48.58 -77.16
N THR A 416 130.40 -49.46 -76.28
CA THR A 416 131.04 -50.72 -75.86
C THR A 416 130.78 -51.87 -76.86
N LEU A 417 129.72 -51.79 -77.69
CA LEU A 417 129.44 -52.71 -78.79
C LEU A 417 130.30 -52.41 -80.04
N ASN A 418 130.76 -51.16 -80.20
CA ASN A 418 131.64 -50.74 -81.29
C ASN A 418 133.02 -51.44 -81.23
N TYR A 419 133.51 -51.80 -80.04
CA TYR A 419 134.73 -52.62 -79.88
C TYR A 419 134.51 -54.12 -80.17
N ALA A 420 133.29 -54.64 -79.99
CA ALA A 420 132.96 -56.05 -80.31
C ALA A 420 132.65 -56.27 -81.81
N ILE A 421 132.17 -55.23 -82.51
CA ILE A 421 131.90 -55.27 -83.96
C ILE A 421 133.19 -55.24 -84.79
N GLU A 422 134.31 -54.74 -84.25
CA GLU A 422 135.59 -54.71 -84.94
C GLU A 422 136.26 -56.10 -85.02
N ASP A 423 136.10 -56.95 -83.99
CA ASP A 423 136.54 -58.36 -83.99
C ASP A 423 135.66 -59.25 -84.90
N VAL A 424 134.33 -59.07 -84.88
CA VAL A 424 133.41 -59.81 -85.79
C VAL A 424 133.67 -59.48 -87.28
N ARG A 425 134.05 -58.24 -87.58
CA ARG A 425 134.41 -57.80 -88.94
C ARG A 425 135.77 -58.36 -89.40
N LYS A 426 136.68 -58.69 -88.47
CA LYS A 426 138.00 -59.29 -88.74
C LYS A 426 137.90 -60.79 -89.02
N GLU A 427 137.10 -61.53 -88.25
CA GLU A 427 136.87 -62.98 -88.39
C GLU A 427 136.11 -63.34 -89.69
N ALA A 428 135.04 -62.62 -90.06
CA ALA A 428 134.30 -62.92 -91.30
C ALA A 428 135.07 -62.59 -92.60
N ARG A 429 135.98 -61.60 -92.59
CA ARG A 429 136.84 -61.30 -93.75
C ARG A 429 137.83 -62.44 -94.03
N GLN A 430 138.28 -63.15 -93.01
CA GLN A 430 139.09 -64.37 -93.15
C GLN A 430 138.27 -65.50 -93.79
N ALA A 431 137.00 -65.66 -93.41
CA ALA A 431 136.09 -66.62 -94.03
C ALA A 431 135.86 -66.35 -95.54
N ALA A 432 135.77 -65.08 -95.95
CA ALA A 432 135.71 -64.73 -97.38
C ALA A 432 137.02 -65.04 -98.15
N ALA A 433 138.19 -64.86 -97.53
CA ALA A 433 139.48 -65.22 -98.12
C ALA A 433 139.67 -66.75 -98.26
N ILE A 434 139.19 -67.52 -97.29
CA ILE A 434 139.13 -69.00 -97.36
C ILE A 434 138.20 -69.43 -98.51
N GLY A 435 137.02 -68.82 -98.65
CA GLY A 435 136.08 -69.09 -99.74
C GLY A 435 136.70 -68.89 -101.13
N LEU A 436 137.47 -67.80 -101.32
CA LEU A 436 138.18 -67.52 -102.57
C LEU A 436 139.33 -68.50 -102.86
N ALA A 437 140.02 -68.99 -101.83
CA ALA A 437 141.08 -69.98 -101.98
C ALA A 437 140.52 -71.35 -102.41
N VAL A 438 139.40 -71.78 -101.82
CA VAL A 438 138.74 -73.06 -102.14
C VAL A 438 138.06 -73.05 -103.51
N SER A 439 137.50 -71.91 -103.94
CA SER A 439 136.84 -71.81 -105.25
C SER A 439 137.79 -71.97 -106.45
N ASN A 440 139.10 -71.80 -106.24
CA ASN A 440 140.12 -71.97 -107.29
C ASN A 440 140.64 -73.41 -107.42
N LEU A 441 140.16 -74.34 -106.61
CA LEU A 441 140.53 -75.75 -106.69
C LEU A 441 139.80 -76.43 -107.87
N ARG A 442 140.57 -76.94 -108.84
CA ARG A 442 140.05 -77.66 -110.01
C ARG A 442 140.50 -79.11 -110.02
N TYR A 443 139.60 -79.98 -110.47
CA TYR A 443 139.78 -81.42 -110.54
C TYR A 443 139.47 -81.91 -111.96
N PHE A 444 140.13 -82.99 -112.40
CA PHE A 444 139.92 -83.55 -113.73
C PHE A 444 138.68 -84.44 -113.78
N ASP A 445 138.00 -84.44 -114.94
CA ASP A 445 136.68 -85.05 -115.16
C ASP A 445 136.75 -86.38 -115.91
N ASP A 446 137.97 -86.80 -116.26
CA ASP A 446 138.21 -88.00 -117.04
C ASP A 446 137.89 -89.25 -116.21
N PRO A 447 137.19 -90.26 -116.77
CA PRO A 447 136.88 -91.47 -116.02
C PRO A 447 138.17 -92.17 -115.57
N GLY A 448 138.33 -92.38 -114.26
CA GLY A 448 139.52 -92.97 -113.65
C GLY A 448 140.59 -91.99 -113.16
N SER A 449 140.37 -90.67 -113.20
CA SER A 449 141.37 -89.65 -112.84
C SER A 449 141.46 -89.32 -111.33
N LEU A 450 142.68 -89.12 -110.83
CA LEU A 450 143.02 -88.55 -109.51
C LEU A 450 143.70 -87.18 -109.70
N SER A 451 143.29 -86.17 -108.93
CA SER A 451 143.75 -84.78 -109.10
C SER A 451 144.06 -84.08 -107.78
N VAL A 452 145.06 -83.20 -107.77
CA VAL A 452 145.51 -82.41 -106.60
C VAL A 452 145.60 -80.94 -106.99
N SER A 453 145.14 -80.04 -106.11
CA SER A 453 145.03 -78.62 -106.40
C SER A 453 145.42 -77.76 -105.19
N PHE A 454 145.93 -76.56 -105.45
CA PHE A 454 146.29 -75.55 -104.45
C PHE A 454 145.69 -74.21 -104.84
N GLY A 455 145.15 -73.49 -103.87
CA GLY A 455 144.55 -72.18 -104.07
C GLY A 455 144.92 -71.20 -102.97
N SER A 456 144.97 -69.91 -103.29
CA SER A 456 145.13 -68.83 -102.32
C SER A 456 144.09 -67.75 -102.56
N GLY A 457 143.74 -67.02 -101.50
CA GLY A 457 142.73 -65.96 -101.54
C GLY A 457 143.11 -64.82 -100.61
N VAL A 458 142.87 -63.58 -101.04
CA VAL A 458 143.08 -62.37 -100.24
C VAL A 458 141.83 -61.51 -100.33
N TRP A 459 141.32 -61.04 -99.19
CA TRP A 459 140.18 -60.13 -99.16
C TRP A 459 140.31 -59.10 -98.03
N ARG A 460 140.29 -57.81 -98.41
CA ARG A 460 140.32 -56.64 -97.50
C ARG A 460 141.32 -56.76 -96.33
N GLY A 461 142.56 -57.15 -96.64
CA GLY A 461 143.69 -57.19 -95.70
C GLY A 461 143.89 -58.50 -94.94
N GLN A 462 143.15 -59.58 -95.26
CA GLN A 462 143.31 -60.93 -94.69
C GLN A 462 143.64 -61.94 -95.81
N SER A 463 144.50 -62.93 -95.56
CA SER A 463 144.94 -63.94 -96.53
C SER A 463 144.64 -65.37 -96.05
N ALA A 464 144.40 -66.28 -97.01
CA ALA A 464 144.16 -67.70 -96.77
C ALA A 464 144.76 -68.57 -97.88
N PHE A 465 145.08 -69.82 -97.54
CA PHE A 465 145.49 -70.86 -98.51
C PHE A 465 144.67 -72.14 -98.37
N ALA A 466 144.54 -72.89 -99.46
CA ALA A 466 143.74 -74.11 -99.59
C ALA A 466 144.49 -75.19 -100.37
N LEU A 467 144.35 -76.45 -99.95
CA LEU A 467 144.87 -77.65 -100.60
C LEU A 467 143.70 -78.62 -100.82
N GLY A 468 143.63 -79.29 -101.97
CA GLY A 468 142.56 -80.26 -102.23
C GLY A 468 142.94 -81.40 -103.16
N ALA A 469 142.19 -82.50 -103.07
CA ALA A 469 142.34 -83.69 -103.90
C ALA A 469 140.96 -84.23 -104.34
N GLY A 470 140.85 -84.81 -105.55
CA GLY A 470 139.58 -85.32 -106.08
C GLY A 470 139.72 -86.50 -107.05
N TYR A 471 138.66 -87.32 -107.15
CA TYR A 471 138.59 -88.56 -107.95
C TYR A 471 137.26 -88.71 -108.70
N THR A 472 137.31 -89.20 -109.95
CA THR A 472 136.13 -89.46 -110.83
C THR A 472 136.04 -90.95 -111.22
N SER A 473 134.88 -91.59 -111.07
CA SER A 473 134.67 -93.03 -111.37
C SER A 473 134.73 -93.35 -112.88
N GLU A 474 135.09 -94.59 -113.23
CA GLU A 474 135.29 -95.03 -114.63
C GLU A 474 134.06 -94.93 -115.54
N ASN A 475 132.86 -94.96 -114.97
CA ASN A 475 131.62 -94.79 -115.72
C ASN A 475 131.16 -93.31 -115.79
N GLY A 476 131.97 -92.38 -115.29
CA GLY A 476 131.73 -90.93 -115.31
C GLY A 476 130.50 -90.49 -114.49
N ARG A 477 129.98 -91.37 -113.62
CA ARG A 477 128.75 -91.12 -112.87
C ARG A 477 128.98 -90.65 -111.44
N ILE A 478 130.17 -90.78 -110.87
CA ILE A 478 130.45 -90.37 -109.48
C ILE A 478 131.75 -89.58 -109.43
N ARG A 479 131.76 -88.49 -108.65
CA ARG A 479 132.95 -87.68 -108.33
C ARG A 479 133.07 -87.51 -106.82
N SER A 480 134.29 -87.42 -106.29
CA SER A 480 134.54 -87.09 -104.89
C SER A 480 135.70 -86.11 -104.73
N ASN A 481 135.65 -85.26 -103.70
CA ASN A 481 136.60 -84.17 -103.48
C ASN A 481 136.86 -84.01 -101.97
N LEU A 482 138.08 -83.65 -101.58
CA LEU A 482 138.48 -83.32 -100.22
C LEU A 482 139.36 -82.06 -100.21
N SER A 483 139.20 -81.16 -99.25
CA SER A 483 140.01 -79.94 -99.11
C SER A 483 140.33 -79.58 -97.67
N ALA A 484 141.45 -78.86 -97.48
CA ALA A 484 141.91 -78.30 -96.22
C ALA A 484 142.37 -76.85 -96.41
N THR A 485 142.07 -75.97 -95.45
CA THR A 485 142.28 -74.50 -95.56
C THR A 485 142.86 -73.90 -94.28
N SER A 486 143.62 -72.81 -94.39
CA SER A 486 144.17 -72.08 -93.23
C SER A 486 144.18 -70.56 -93.46
N ALA A 487 143.77 -69.81 -92.41
CA ALA A 487 143.83 -68.36 -92.35
C ALA A 487 143.92 -67.90 -90.89
N GLY A 488 144.76 -66.91 -90.56
CA GLY A 488 144.84 -66.34 -89.21
C GLY A 488 145.20 -67.34 -88.09
N GLY A 489 145.95 -68.40 -88.39
CA GLY A 489 146.36 -69.43 -87.42
C GLY A 489 145.34 -70.55 -87.17
N HIS A 490 144.20 -70.55 -87.87
CA HIS A 490 143.11 -71.52 -87.70
C HIS A 490 142.96 -72.40 -88.95
N TRP A 491 142.60 -73.68 -88.78
CA TRP A 491 142.49 -74.68 -89.85
C TRP A 491 141.04 -75.16 -90.04
N GLY A 492 140.65 -75.46 -91.29
CA GLY A 492 139.34 -76.01 -91.66
C GLY A 492 139.44 -77.11 -92.72
N VAL A 493 138.46 -78.02 -92.78
CA VAL A 493 138.42 -79.16 -93.72
C VAL A 493 137.03 -79.33 -94.32
N GLY A 494 136.95 -79.84 -95.56
CA GLY A 494 135.69 -80.11 -96.25
C GLY A 494 135.80 -81.24 -97.28
N GLY A 495 134.68 -81.87 -97.63
CA GLY A 495 134.64 -82.91 -98.66
C GLY A 495 133.26 -83.05 -99.29
N ALA A 496 133.21 -83.57 -100.53
CA ALA A 496 131.98 -83.69 -101.31
C ALA A 496 131.99 -84.95 -102.20
N ILE A 497 130.81 -85.47 -102.55
CA ILE A 497 130.58 -86.53 -103.54
C ILE A 497 129.45 -86.08 -104.48
N THR A 498 129.66 -86.14 -105.80
CA THR A 498 128.69 -85.75 -106.84
C THR A 498 128.27 -86.98 -107.66
N LEU A 499 126.97 -87.18 -107.90
CA LEU A 499 126.40 -88.26 -108.72
C LEU A 499 125.77 -87.70 -110.01
N LYS A 500 126.05 -88.30 -111.17
CA LYS A 500 125.48 -87.93 -112.47
C LYS A 500 124.19 -88.72 -112.71
N ILE A 501 123.06 -88.04 -112.59
CA ILE A 501 121.71 -88.52 -112.88
C ILE A 501 121.27 -87.82 -114.18
N LYS A 502 120.63 -88.55 -115.09
CA LYS A 502 120.33 -88.15 -116.49
C LYS A 502 119.84 -86.73 -116.68
#